data_AF-I8WPF6-F1
#
_entry.id   AF-I8WPF6-F1
#
_cell.length_a   1.000
_cell.length_b   1.000
_cell.length_c   1.000
_cell.angle_alpha   90.00
_cell.angle_beta   90.00
_cell.angle_gamma   90.00
#
_symmetry.space_group_name_H-M   'P 1'
#
loop_
_entity.id
_entity.type
_entity.pdbx_description
1 polymer ?
#
loop_
_entity_poly.entity_id
_entity_poly.type
_entity_poly.pdbx_seq_one_letter_code
_entity_poly.pdbx_strand_id
1 'polypeptide(L)'
;MNSVVRQLYEQGTDVVMVDTGNSYEGLCEYLGGKYISYTEERPITMNPFRIHREEMNVEKTGFLKNLVLLIWKGTQGTVTKTEDRLIEQVIMEYYDTYFNGFDGFTPLQREDLRKSLLIDDRNRSDRQDESEGERAGRIEQMIDEMERRRKELKVPELSFNSFYEFSVQRIPDICSENHISGIDISTYRYMMKDFYRGGNHEKTLNENMDSSLFDETFIVFEIDSIKDDPLLFPLVTLIIMDVFLQKMRIKKNRKVLVIEEAWL
;
A
#
# COMPACT_ATOMS: atom_id res chain seq x y z
N MET A 1 -29.00 15.55 8.95
CA MET A 1 -28.41 14.25 8.62
C MET A 1 -28.61 13.21 9.74
N ASN A 2 -28.45 13.58 11.01
CA ASN A 2 -28.84 12.78 12.20
C ASN A 2 -30.15 11.95 12.08
N SER A 3 -31.27 12.54 11.66
CA SER A 3 -32.56 11.84 11.53
C SER A 3 -32.55 10.74 10.47
N VAL A 4 -31.86 10.96 9.34
CA VAL A 4 -31.72 9.97 8.25
C VAL A 4 -30.87 8.79 8.70
N VAL A 5 -29.73 9.08 9.33
CA VAL A 5 -28.80 8.08 9.85
C VAL A 5 -29.46 7.19 10.89
N ARG A 6 -30.19 7.80 11.84
CA ARG A 6 -30.99 7.06 12.83
C ARG A 6 -32.03 6.16 12.18
N GLN A 7 -32.77 6.66 11.19
CA GLN A 7 -33.78 5.85 10.50
C GLN A 7 -33.17 4.66 9.75
N LEU A 8 -32.00 4.85 9.10
CA LEU A 8 -31.28 3.75 8.46
C LEU A 8 -30.86 2.69 9.47
N TYR A 9 -30.34 3.12 10.61
CA TYR A 9 -29.94 2.23 11.71
C TYR A 9 -31.12 1.42 12.27
N GLU A 10 -32.25 2.08 12.58
CA GLU A 10 -33.48 1.42 13.06
C GLU A 10 -34.04 0.40 12.06
N GLN A 11 -33.71 0.56 10.78
CA GLN A 11 -34.05 -0.38 9.71
C GLN A 11 -33.04 -1.55 9.56
N GLY A 12 -32.09 -1.71 10.48
CA GLY A 12 -31.09 -2.78 10.47
C GLY A 12 -29.93 -2.54 9.48
N THR A 13 -29.69 -1.29 9.11
CA THR A 13 -28.54 -0.90 8.27
C THR A 13 -27.32 -0.67 9.14
N ASP A 14 -26.19 -1.28 8.79
CA ASP A 14 -24.90 -0.95 9.40
C ASP A 14 -24.45 0.44 8.93
N VAL A 15 -24.20 1.33 9.88
CA VAL A 15 -23.76 2.70 9.59
C VAL A 15 -22.28 2.84 9.96
N VAL A 16 -21.49 3.29 8.99
CA VAL A 16 -20.15 3.83 9.23
C VAL A 16 -20.17 5.30 8.88
N MET A 17 -19.69 6.14 9.78
CA MET A 17 -19.74 7.58 9.63
C MET A 17 -18.36 8.21 9.82
N VAL A 18 -18.06 9.22 9.01
CA VAL A 18 -16.90 10.11 9.15
C VAL A 18 -17.42 11.49 9.57
N ASP A 19 -17.03 11.91 10.76
CA ASP A 19 -17.45 13.16 11.40
C ASP A 19 -16.26 14.12 11.55
N THR A 20 -16.51 15.37 11.21
CA THR A 20 -15.58 16.50 11.31
C THR A 20 -16.32 17.60 12.06
N GLY A 21 -16.30 17.53 13.40
CA GLY A 21 -16.98 18.51 14.25
C GLY A 21 -17.74 17.96 15.45
N ASN A 22 -17.51 16.71 15.87
CA ASN A 22 -18.10 16.08 17.06
C ASN A 22 -19.65 16.10 17.09
N SER A 23 -20.29 16.18 15.94
CA SER A 23 -21.74 16.36 15.84
C SER A 23 -22.52 15.07 16.12
N TYR A 24 -21.82 13.92 16.14
CA TYR A 24 -22.44 12.59 16.19
C TYR A 24 -22.11 11.79 17.45
N GLU A 25 -21.34 12.33 18.39
CA GLU A 25 -20.99 11.67 19.66
C GLU A 25 -22.23 11.25 20.44
N GLY A 26 -23.14 12.19 20.72
CA GLY A 26 -24.36 11.90 21.49
C GLY A 26 -25.32 10.93 20.78
N LEU A 27 -25.36 10.92 19.43
CA LEU A 27 -26.15 9.93 18.69
C LEU A 27 -25.51 8.54 18.77
N CYS A 28 -24.19 8.47 18.65
CA CYS A 28 -23.43 7.23 18.73
C CYS A 28 -23.64 6.56 20.10
N GLU A 29 -23.48 7.32 21.18
CA GLU A 29 -23.73 6.84 22.55
C GLU A 29 -25.17 6.37 22.75
N TYR A 30 -26.14 7.14 22.25
CA TYR A 30 -27.57 6.78 22.35
C TYR A 30 -27.90 5.45 21.65
N LEU A 31 -27.27 5.17 20.52
CA LEU A 31 -27.47 3.95 19.75
C LEU A 31 -26.60 2.77 20.23
N GLY A 32 -25.76 2.98 21.24
CA GLY A 32 -24.80 1.99 21.73
C GLY A 32 -23.70 1.67 20.72
N GLY A 33 -23.39 2.60 19.83
CA GLY A 33 -22.37 2.46 18.80
C GLY A 33 -20.96 2.69 19.32
N LYS A 34 -19.98 2.62 18.42
CA LYS A 34 -18.57 2.83 18.72
C LYS A 34 -18.09 4.16 18.13
N TYR A 35 -17.71 5.08 19.01
CA TYR A 35 -17.14 6.37 18.67
C TYR A 35 -15.61 6.31 18.76
N ILE A 36 -14.93 6.74 17.70
CA ILE A 36 -13.47 6.63 17.56
C ILE A 36 -12.94 7.99 17.13
N SER A 37 -12.30 8.69 18.06
CA SER A 37 -11.57 9.92 17.78
C SER A 37 -10.13 9.64 17.44
N TYR A 38 -9.64 10.33 16.41
CA TYR A 38 -8.21 10.39 16.15
C TYR A 38 -7.51 11.25 17.21
N THR A 39 -6.45 10.70 17.81
CA THR A 39 -5.48 11.45 18.63
C THR A 39 -4.07 11.02 18.26
N GLU A 40 -3.05 11.83 18.55
CA GLU A 40 -1.65 11.42 18.33
C GLU A 40 -1.27 10.20 19.17
N GLU A 41 -1.78 10.10 20.42
CA GLU A 41 -1.49 8.96 21.29
C GLU A 41 -2.27 7.69 20.92
N ARG A 42 -3.46 7.85 20.32
CA ARG A 42 -4.34 6.78 19.83
C ARG A 42 -4.78 7.09 18.40
N PRO A 43 -3.87 6.90 17.42
CA PRO A 43 -4.24 7.08 16.03
C PRO A 43 -5.24 6.01 15.62
N ILE A 44 -6.01 6.29 14.57
CA ILE A 44 -6.80 5.26 13.89
C ILE A 44 -5.81 4.39 13.12
N THR A 45 -5.66 3.13 13.53
CA THR A 45 -4.66 2.21 12.97
C THR A 45 -5.31 1.11 12.14
N MET A 46 -4.58 0.65 11.12
CA MET A 46 -4.86 -0.60 10.42
C MET A 46 -3.57 -1.15 9.81
N ASN A 47 -3.56 -2.45 9.47
CA ASN A 47 -2.48 -3.02 8.66
C ASN A 47 -3.04 -3.34 7.28
N PRO A 48 -2.88 -2.43 6.29
CA PRO A 48 -3.45 -2.62 4.96
C PRO A 48 -2.70 -3.70 4.15
N PHE A 49 -1.45 -3.99 4.52
CA PHE A 49 -0.60 -4.97 3.86
C PHE A 49 -0.90 -6.40 4.29
N ARG A 50 -1.55 -6.58 5.45
CA ARG A 50 -1.98 -7.88 5.93
C ARG A 50 -3.20 -8.34 5.15
N ILE A 51 -2.96 -9.20 4.17
CA ILE A 51 -4.01 -9.80 3.34
C ILE A 51 -3.81 -11.30 3.22
N HIS A 52 -4.92 -12.01 3.04
CA HIS A 52 -4.91 -13.41 2.62
C HIS A 52 -4.78 -13.53 1.10
N ARG A 53 -4.39 -14.72 0.62
CA ARG A 53 -4.14 -14.94 -0.81
C ARG A 53 -5.41 -14.70 -1.66
N GLU A 54 -6.58 -15.01 -1.10
CA GLU A 54 -7.89 -14.84 -1.74
C GLU A 54 -8.30 -13.36 -1.87
N GLU A 55 -7.72 -12.50 -1.03
CA GLU A 55 -7.98 -11.05 -1.04
C GLU A 55 -7.09 -10.32 -2.07
N MET A 56 -6.10 -11.01 -2.64
CA MET A 56 -5.25 -10.51 -3.71
C MET A 56 -6.04 -10.37 -5.01
N ASN A 57 -6.50 -9.16 -5.29
CA ASN A 57 -7.24 -8.81 -6.50
C ASN A 57 -6.86 -7.39 -6.95
N VAL A 58 -7.33 -7.02 -8.14
CA VAL A 58 -7.03 -5.71 -8.77
C VAL A 58 -7.44 -4.54 -7.86
N GLU A 59 -8.56 -4.66 -7.12
CA GLU A 59 -9.01 -3.61 -6.19
C GLU A 59 -8.03 -3.44 -5.03
N LYS A 60 -7.58 -4.54 -4.41
CA LYS A 60 -6.63 -4.48 -3.28
C LYS A 60 -5.25 -3.98 -3.71
N THR A 61 -4.77 -4.43 -4.87
CA THR A 61 -3.51 -3.91 -5.46
C THR A 61 -3.63 -2.41 -5.77
N GLY A 62 -4.75 -1.98 -6.33
CA GLY A 62 -5.03 -0.56 -6.60
C GLY A 62 -5.06 0.28 -5.33
N PHE A 63 -5.70 -0.23 -4.26
CA PHE A 63 -5.73 0.41 -2.95
C PHE A 63 -4.32 0.59 -2.36
N LEU A 64 -3.53 -0.48 -2.32
CA LEU A 64 -2.15 -0.42 -1.80
C LEU A 64 -1.26 0.49 -2.63
N LYS A 65 -1.43 0.48 -3.96
CA LYS A 65 -0.71 1.38 -4.86
C LYS A 65 -1.01 2.84 -4.53
N ASN A 66 -2.29 3.19 -4.41
CA ASN A 66 -2.70 4.55 -4.06
C ASN A 66 -2.20 4.97 -2.68
N LEU A 67 -2.23 4.06 -1.70
CA LEU A 67 -1.68 4.28 -0.37
C LEU A 67 -0.18 4.61 -0.42
N VAL A 68 0.62 3.78 -1.11
CA VAL A 68 2.07 3.98 -1.21
C VAL A 68 2.41 5.25 -2.01
N LEU A 69 1.68 5.54 -3.09
CA LEU A 69 1.85 6.75 -3.87
C LEU A 69 1.49 8.01 -3.07
N LEU A 70 0.42 7.97 -2.27
CA LEU A 70 0.05 9.07 -1.38
C LEU A 70 1.15 9.35 -0.36
N ILE A 71 1.73 8.32 0.27
CA ILE A 71 2.82 8.50 1.24
C ILE A 71 4.07 9.06 0.55
N TRP A 72 4.41 8.57 -0.64
CA TRP A 72 5.60 9.01 -1.36
C TRP A 72 5.46 10.43 -1.92
N LYS A 73 4.33 10.74 -2.57
CA LYS A 73 4.16 11.96 -3.37
C LYS A 73 3.34 13.04 -2.65
N GLY A 74 2.59 12.67 -1.61
CA GLY A 74 1.60 13.55 -0.99
C GLY A 74 0.37 13.76 -1.88
N THR A 75 -0.60 14.53 -1.38
CA THR A 75 -1.87 14.83 -2.07
C THR A 75 -1.71 15.67 -3.32
N GLN A 76 -0.73 16.57 -3.34
CA GLN A 76 -0.46 17.49 -4.45
C GLN A 76 0.66 17.00 -5.37
N GLY A 77 1.24 15.83 -5.08
CA GLY A 77 2.33 15.27 -5.86
C GLY A 77 1.86 14.72 -7.21
N THR A 78 2.69 14.89 -8.23
CA THR A 78 2.45 14.26 -9.53
C THR A 78 3.09 12.88 -9.57
N VAL A 79 2.32 11.91 -10.06
CA VAL A 79 2.77 10.53 -10.28
C VAL A 79 2.98 10.33 -11.78
N THR A 80 4.19 9.97 -12.19
CA THR A 80 4.46 9.60 -13.57
C THR A 80 3.94 8.19 -13.86
N LYS A 81 3.67 7.87 -15.14
CA LYS A 81 3.29 6.49 -15.55
C LYS A 81 4.33 5.45 -15.15
N THR A 82 5.60 5.83 -15.15
CA THR A 82 6.71 4.97 -14.75
C THR A 82 6.67 4.67 -13.26
N GLU A 83 6.42 5.69 -12.43
CA GLU A 83 6.29 5.52 -10.98
C GLU A 83 5.06 4.69 -10.61
N ASP A 84 3.93 4.93 -11.27
CA ASP A 84 2.70 4.15 -11.06
C ASP A 84 2.94 2.65 -11.32
N ARG A 85 3.55 2.33 -12.47
CA ARG A 85 3.89 0.95 -12.84
C ARG A 85 4.97 0.35 -11.92
N LEU A 86 5.95 1.14 -11.50
CA LEU A 86 7.00 0.70 -10.60
C LEU A 86 6.43 0.27 -9.25
N ILE A 87 5.55 1.09 -8.65
CA ILE A 87 4.93 0.75 -7.36
C ILE A 87 4.01 -0.45 -7.50
N GLU A 88 3.23 -0.56 -8.58
CA GLU A 88 2.41 -1.73 -8.87
C GLU A 88 3.27 -3.02 -8.94
N GLN A 89 4.37 -2.98 -9.68
CA GLN A 89 5.29 -4.11 -9.79
C GLN A 89 5.89 -4.50 -8.43
N VAL A 90 6.35 -3.53 -7.64
CA VAL A 90 6.93 -3.79 -6.31
C VAL A 90 5.92 -4.43 -5.38
N ILE A 91 4.66 -3.98 -5.40
CA ILE A 91 3.58 -4.58 -4.60
C ILE A 91 3.34 -6.03 -5.03
N MET A 92 3.23 -6.30 -6.34
CA MET A 92 3.04 -7.67 -6.83
C MET A 92 4.21 -8.58 -6.43
N GLU A 93 5.44 -8.12 -6.62
CA GLU A 93 6.64 -8.90 -6.28
C GLU A 93 6.80 -9.12 -4.75
N TYR A 94 6.40 -8.15 -3.93
CA TYR A 94 6.40 -8.27 -2.47
C TYR A 94 5.52 -9.45 -2.01
N TYR A 95 4.29 -9.53 -2.52
CA TYR A 95 3.39 -10.60 -2.16
C TYR A 95 3.72 -11.94 -2.82
N ASP A 96 4.21 -11.93 -4.06
CA ASP A 96 4.73 -13.14 -4.71
C ASP A 96 5.88 -13.74 -3.88
N THR A 97 6.79 -12.89 -3.39
CA THR A 97 7.88 -13.30 -2.49
C THR A 97 7.37 -13.90 -1.18
N TYR A 98 6.34 -13.31 -0.56
CA TYR A 98 5.75 -13.83 0.67
C TYR A 98 5.02 -15.17 0.45
N PHE A 99 4.22 -15.26 -0.60
CA PHE A 99 3.29 -16.37 -0.80
C PHE A 99 3.88 -17.56 -1.55
N ASN A 100 4.83 -17.32 -2.46
CA ASN A 100 5.43 -18.34 -3.32
C ASN A 100 6.93 -18.51 -3.07
N GLY A 101 7.60 -17.50 -2.49
CA GLY A 101 9.06 -17.48 -2.37
C GLY A 101 9.77 -17.33 -3.71
N PHE A 102 11.09 -17.48 -3.69
CA PHE A 102 11.91 -17.45 -4.90
C PHE A 102 13.11 -18.39 -4.76
N ASP A 103 13.09 -19.50 -5.52
CA ASP A 103 14.15 -20.52 -5.52
C ASP A 103 15.18 -20.32 -6.66
N GLY A 104 14.91 -19.38 -7.56
CA GLY A 104 15.75 -19.08 -8.72
C GLY A 104 14.96 -18.88 -9.99
N PHE A 105 15.64 -18.39 -11.03
CA PHE A 105 15.02 -18.26 -12.34
C PHE A 105 14.91 -19.63 -13.02
N THR A 106 13.75 -19.91 -13.59
CA THR A 106 13.58 -21.06 -14.48
C THR A 106 14.48 -20.93 -15.72
N PRO A 107 14.80 -22.04 -16.41
CA PRO A 107 15.59 -21.98 -17.64
C PRO A 107 15.00 -21.02 -18.69
N LEU A 108 13.66 -20.98 -18.80
CA LEU A 108 12.94 -20.08 -19.70
C LEU A 108 13.11 -18.61 -19.30
N GLN A 109 12.94 -18.29 -18.01
CA GLN A 109 13.17 -16.93 -17.51
C GLN A 109 14.62 -16.47 -17.72
N ARG A 110 15.60 -17.35 -17.48
CA ARG A 110 17.02 -17.05 -17.77
C ARG A 110 17.24 -16.80 -19.26
N GLU A 111 16.60 -17.56 -20.13
CA GLU A 111 16.68 -17.34 -21.58
C GLU A 111 16.07 -15.99 -22.00
N ASP A 112 14.91 -15.63 -21.45
CA ASP A 112 14.25 -14.35 -21.74
C ASP A 112 15.08 -13.16 -21.23
N LEU A 113 15.63 -13.25 -20.02
CA LEU A 113 16.57 -12.25 -19.48
C LEU A 113 17.79 -12.09 -20.38
N ARG A 114 18.39 -13.20 -20.82
CA ARG A 114 19.54 -13.19 -21.73
C ARG A 114 19.22 -12.49 -23.04
N LYS A 115 18.05 -12.79 -23.64
CA LYS A 115 17.60 -12.12 -24.87
C LYS A 115 17.40 -10.61 -24.65
N SER A 116 16.78 -10.22 -23.55
CA SER A 116 16.56 -8.80 -23.22
C SER A 116 17.88 -8.06 -23.05
N LEU A 117 18.82 -8.60 -22.26
CA LEU A 117 20.12 -7.98 -22.02
C LEU A 117 20.97 -7.88 -23.29
N LEU A 118 20.89 -8.88 -24.18
CA LEU A 118 21.55 -8.82 -25.49
C LEU A 118 21.00 -7.68 -26.36
N ILE A 119 19.69 -7.42 -26.31
CA ILE A 119 19.06 -6.33 -27.06
C ILE A 119 19.51 -4.97 -26.50
N ASP A 120 19.47 -4.79 -25.18
CA ASP A 120 19.90 -3.56 -24.51
C ASP A 120 21.36 -3.23 -24.79
N ASP A 121 22.22 -4.24 -24.78
CA ASP A 121 23.65 -4.09 -25.02
C ASP A 121 23.95 -3.75 -26.50
N ARG A 122 23.14 -4.24 -27.47
CA ARG A 122 23.25 -3.79 -28.88
C ARG A 122 22.91 -2.31 -29.07
N ASN A 123 22.04 -1.77 -28.24
CA ASN A 123 21.64 -0.36 -28.31
C ASN A 123 22.69 0.58 -27.69
N ARG A 124 23.75 0.05 -27.05
CA ARG A 124 24.85 0.84 -26.48
C ARG A 124 26.06 0.86 -27.43
N SER A 125 26.32 2.01 -28.03
CA SER A 125 27.36 2.21 -29.05
C SER A 125 28.82 2.20 -28.55
N ASP A 126 29.05 2.13 -27.23
CA ASP A 126 30.36 2.41 -26.62
C ASP A 126 31.29 1.19 -26.46
N ARG A 127 30.90 -0.02 -26.89
CA ARG A 127 31.65 -1.26 -26.54
C ARG A 127 31.87 -2.20 -27.72
N GLN A 128 32.55 -1.71 -28.76
CA GLN A 128 32.85 -2.48 -29.97
C GLN A 128 34.05 -3.43 -29.84
N ASP A 129 34.88 -3.28 -28.80
CA ASP A 129 36.14 -4.02 -28.64
C ASP A 129 36.02 -5.33 -27.82
N GLU A 130 34.87 -5.64 -27.22
CA GLU A 130 34.68 -6.90 -26.46
C GLU A 130 34.43 -8.09 -27.39
N SER A 131 35.05 -9.22 -27.07
CA SER A 131 34.77 -10.50 -27.73
C SER A 131 33.34 -10.98 -27.43
N GLU A 132 32.72 -11.74 -28.36
CA GLU A 132 31.42 -12.39 -28.13
C GLU A 132 31.41 -13.26 -26.85
N GLY A 133 32.53 -13.92 -26.54
CA GLY A 133 32.67 -14.73 -25.34
C GLY A 133 32.70 -13.90 -24.05
N GLU A 134 33.36 -12.75 -24.06
CA GLU A 134 33.43 -11.81 -22.93
C GLU A 134 32.06 -11.19 -22.67
N ARG A 135 31.38 -10.78 -23.75
CA ARG A 135 30.01 -10.28 -23.71
C ARG A 135 29.04 -11.30 -23.13
N ALA A 136 29.09 -12.54 -23.60
CA ALA A 136 28.24 -13.61 -23.09
C ALA A 136 28.52 -13.90 -21.60
N GLY A 137 29.79 -13.96 -21.20
CA GLY A 137 30.18 -14.16 -19.81
C GLY A 137 29.67 -13.05 -18.89
N ARG A 138 29.77 -11.79 -19.31
CA ARG A 138 29.25 -10.62 -18.58
C ARG A 138 27.72 -10.68 -18.42
N ILE A 139 26.99 -11.07 -19.47
CA ILE A 139 25.52 -11.21 -19.40
C ILE A 139 25.13 -12.32 -18.41
N GLU A 140 25.79 -13.47 -18.41
CA GLU A 140 25.53 -14.52 -17.41
C GLU A 140 25.82 -14.02 -15.98
N GLN A 141 26.93 -13.31 -15.78
CA GLN A 141 27.24 -12.71 -14.47
C GLN A 141 26.15 -11.75 -14.00
N MET A 142 25.60 -10.93 -14.90
CA MET A 142 24.47 -10.04 -14.58
C MET A 142 23.21 -10.83 -14.18
N ILE A 143 22.89 -11.91 -14.91
CA ILE A 143 21.74 -12.76 -14.59
C ILE A 143 21.93 -13.43 -13.22
N ASP A 144 23.13 -13.95 -12.94
CA ASP A 144 23.45 -14.58 -11.66
C ASP A 144 23.37 -13.58 -10.49
N GLU A 145 23.82 -12.34 -10.70
CA GLU A 145 23.70 -11.28 -9.71
C GLU A 145 22.25 -10.84 -9.47
N MET A 146 21.44 -10.75 -10.53
CA MET A 146 19.98 -10.51 -10.40
C MET A 146 19.30 -11.64 -9.61
N GLU A 147 19.65 -12.89 -9.93
CA GLU A 147 19.09 -14.06 -9.24
C GLU A 147 19.48 -14.07 -7.76
N ARG A 148 20.74 -13.77 -7.45
CA ARG A 148 21.24 -13.66 -6.07
C ARG A 148 20.48 -12.61 -5.28
N ARG A 149 20.40 -11.37 -5.80
CA ARG A 149 19.66 -10.28 -5.12
C ARG A 149 18.21 -10.67 -4.85
N ARG A 150 17.55 -11.31 -5.82
CA ARG A 150 16.16 -11.75 -5.68
C ARG A 150 15.99 -12.89 -4.66
N LYS A 151 16.97 -13.79 -4.51
CA LYS A 151 16.98 -14.84 -3.46
C LYS A 151 17.16 -14.28 -2.05
N GLU A 152 17.88 -13.17 -1.92
CA GLU A 152 18.14 -12.49 -0.64
C GLU A 152 16.90 -11.75 -0.13
N LEU A 153 15.99 -11.34 -1.02
CA LEU A 153 14.71 -10.75 -0.63
C LEU A 153 13.86 -11.75 0.14
N LYS A 154 13.50 -11.38 1.37
CA LYS A 154 12.62 -12.16 2.24
C LYS A 154 11.53 -11.27 2.80
N VAL A 155 10.32 -11.80 2.82
CA VAL A 155 9.16 -11.18 3.46
C VAL A 155 8.69 -12.15 4.54
N PRO A 156 9.06 -11.94 5.82
CA PRO A 156 8.71 -12.88 6.89
C PRO A 156 7.28 -12.71 7.40
N GLU A 157 6.70 -11.51 7.23
CA GLU A 157 5.35 -11.15 7.65
C GLU A 157 4.75 -10.13 6.69
N LEU A 158 3.43 -9.96 6.73
CA LEU A 158 2.73 -8.92 5.98
C LEU A 158 2.45 -7.70 6.87
N SER A 159 3.23 -6.64 6.66
CA SER A 159 3.16 -5.37 7.38
C SER A 159 3.74 -4.24 6.51
N PHE A 160 3.45 -2.98 6.88
CA PHE A 160 4.12 -1.86 6.24
C PHE A 160 5.64 -1.94 6.46
N ASN A 161 6.09 -2.41 7.62
CA ASN A 161 7.50 -2.58 7.92
C ASN A 161 8.23 -3.51 6.95
N SER A 162 7.70 -4.71 6.73
CA SER A 162 8.31 -5.65 5.78
C SER A 162 8.18 -5.18 4.34
N PHE A 163 7.10 -4.48 4.00
CA PHE A 163 6.96 -3.84 2.68
C PHE A 163 8.02 -2.77 2.45
N TYR A 164 8.26 -1.90 3.44
CA TYR A 164 9.31 -0.88 3.39
C TYR A 164 10.69 -1.52 3.19
N GLU A 165 11.04 -2.51 4.01
CA GLU A 165 12.34 -3.21 3.94
C GLU A 165 12.56 -3.89 2.57
N PHE A 166 11.50 -4.49 2.02
CA PHE A 166 11.51 -5.08 0.69
C PHE A 166 11.64 -4.01 -0.41
N SER A 167 10.82 -2.97 -0.36
CA SER A 167 10.72 -1.96 -1.43
C SER A 167 11.99 -1.12 -1.56
N VAL A 168 12.65 -0.77 -0.46
CA VAL A 168 13.89 0.01 -0.48
C VAL A 168 15.09 -0.76 -1.05
N GLN A 169 15.00 -2.08 -1.12
CA GLN A 169 15.96 -2.94 -1.82
C GLN A 169 15.51 -3.16 -3.27
N ARG A 170 14.24 -3.48 -3.48
CA ARG A 170 13.73 -3.91 -4.78
C ARG A 170 13.56 -2.77 -5.80
N ILE A 171 13.19 -1.57 -5.38
CA ILE A 171 13.03 -0.41 -6.27
C ILE A 171 14.35 -0.09 -7.01
N PRO A 172 15.50 0.08 -6.32
CA PRO A 172 16.79 0.25 -6.99
C PRO A 172 17.11 -0.86 -8.00
N ASP A 173 16.81 -2.11 -7.65
CA ASP A 173 17.06 -3.26 -8.52
C ASP A 173 16.21 -3.17 -9.79
N ILE A 174 14.89 -2.97 -9.68
CA ILE A 174 14.00 -2.80 -10.84
C ILE A 174 14.46 -1.64 -11.72
N CYS A 175 14.85 -0.52 -11.12
CA CYS A 175 15.34 0.63 -11.87
C CYS A 175 16.63 0.30 -12.64
N SER A 176 17.58 -0.39 -12.02
CA SER A 176 18.82 -0.81 -12.67
C SER A 176 18.58 -1.85 -13.77
N GLU A 177 17.70 -2.82 -13.53
CA GLU A 177 17.36 -3.91 -14.46
C GLU A 177 16.69 -3.39 -15.73
N ASN A 178 15.83 -2.37 -15.58
CA ASN A 178 15.03 -1.82 -16.69
C ASN A 178 15.57 -0.48 -17.20
N HIS A 179 16.76 -0.06 -16.74
CA HIS A 179 17.38 1.21 -17.09
C HIS A 179 16.46 2.43 -16.87
N ILE A 180 15.67 2.38 -15.80
CA ILE A 180 14.73 3.44 -15.45
C ILE A 180 15.50 4.56 -14.76
N SER A 181 15.50 5.74 -15.37
CA SER A 181 16.02 6.98 -14.80
C SER A 181 14.90 7.89 -14.30
N GLY A 182 15.22 8.82 -13.40
CA GLY A 182 14.29 9.86 -12.94
C GLY A 182 13.40 9.46 -11.76
N ILE A 183 13.65 8.30 -11.15
CA ILE A 183 13.00 7.86 -9.92
C ILE A 183 13.80 8.38 -8.72
N ASP A 184 13.19 9.21 -7.89
CA ASP A 184 13.82 9.69 -6.66
C ASP A 184 13.68 8.70 -5.51
N ILE A 185 14.59 7.73 -5.48
CA ILE A 185 14.67 6.67 -4.47
C ILE A 185 14.94 7.24 -3.07
N SER A 186 15.71 8.32 -2.98
CA SER A 186 16.05 8.96 -1.70
C SER A 186 14.81 9.57 -1.07
N THR A 187 14.02 10.32 -1.85
CA THR A 187 12.75 10.87 -1.39
C THR A 187 11.75 9.77 -1.05
N TYR A 188 11.63 8.71 -1.87
CA TYR A 188 10.80 7.55 -1.53
C TYR A 188 11.16 6.96 -0.16
N ARG A 189 12.45 6.65 0.04
CA ARG A 189 12.94 6.07 1.30
C ARG A 189 12.69 7.00 2.49
N TYR A 190 12.88 8.30 2.32
CA TYR A 190 12.69 9.30 3.37
C TYR A 190 11.21 9.40 3.78
N MET A 191 10.31 9.56 2.82
CA MET A 191 8.87 9.70 3.09
C MET A 191 8.28 8.44 3.73
N MET A 192 8.61 7.27 3.19
CA MET A 192 8.11 6.00 3.73
C MET A 192 8.66 5.68 5.13
N LYS A 193 9.82 6.22 5.50
CA LYS A 193 10.46 5.97 6.80
C LYS A 193 9.61 6.47 7.97
N ASP A 194 8.75 7.47 7.76
CA ASP A 194 7.93 8.03 8.83
C ASP A 194 6.85 7.06 9.35
N PHE A 195 6.47 6.08 8.52
CA PHE A 195 5.55 4.99 8.87
C PHE A 195 6.26 3.68 9.20
N TYR A 196 7.58 3.63 9.02
CA TYR A 196 8.40 2.49 9.41
C TYR A 196 8.65 2.49 10.93
N ARG A 197 9.08 1.35 11.48
CA ARG A 197 9.48 1.22 12.89
C ARG A 197 10.40 2.36 13.33
N GLY A 198 9.99 3.08 14.38
CA GLY A 198 10.68 4.25 14.93
C GLY A 198 10.36 5.59 14.24
N GLY A 199 9.45 5.62 13.27
CA GLY A 199 8.92 6.84 12.65
C GLY A 199 7.74 7.44 13.42
N ASN A 200 7.32 8.66 13.08
CA ASN A 200 6.27 9.37 13.81
C ASN A 200 4.89 8.72 13.67
N HIS A 201 4.68 7.97 12.58
CA HIS A 201 3.42 7.32 12.25
C HIS A 201 3.54 5.79 12.20
N GLU A 202 4.52 5.21 12.92
CA GLU A 202 4.79 3.76 12.95
C GLU A 202 3.51 2.94 13.15
N LYS A 203 2.65 3.35 14.08
CA LYS A 203 1.45 2.58 14.48
C LYS A 203 0.35 2.60 13.43
N THR A 204 0.24 3.69 12.66
CA THR A 204 -0.88 3.96 11.75
C THR A 204 -1.11 2.84 10.73
N LEU A 205 -0.03 2.25 10.19
CA LEU A 205 -0.09 1.25 9.12
C LEU A 205 0.42 -0.15 9.51
N ASN A 206 0.81 -0.36 10.78
CA ASN A 206 1.39 -1.62 11.25
C ASN A 206 0.54 -2.34 12.30
N GLU A 207 -0.38 -1.65 12.98
CA GLU A 207 -1.27 -2.27 13.97
C GLU A 207 -2.55 -2.79 13.32
N ASN A 208 -3.19 -3.81 13.90
CA ASN A 208 -4.49 -4.24 13.42
C ASN A 208 -5.56 -3.28 13.91
N MET A 209 -6.53 -3.00 13.05
CA MET A 209 -7.75 -2.36 13.51
C MET A 209 -8.44 -3.26 14.54
N ASP A 210 -9.03 -2.66 15.56
CA ASP A 210 -9.83 -3.36 16.56
C ASP A 210 -10.91 -4.21 15.89
N SER A 211 -10.78 -5.53 16.02
CA SER A 211 -11.67 -6.50 15.36
C SER A 211 -13.13 -6.34 15.77
N SER A 212 -13.41 -5.75 16.93
CA SER A 212 -14.78 -5.49 17.37
C SER A 212 -15.55 -4.60 16.38
N LEU A 213 -14.84 -3.74 15.63
CA LEU A 213 -15.45 -2.82 14.65
C LEU A 213 -16.15 -3.53 13.50
N PHE A 214 -15.78 -4.77 13.19
CA PHE A 214 -16.47 -5.54 12.16
C PHE A 214 -17.86 -6.00 12.61
N ASP A 215 -18.06 -6.21 13.90
CA ASP A 215 -19.35 -6.62 14.46
C ASP A 215 -20.28 -5.44 14.71
N GLU A 216 -19.74 -4.28 15.08
CA GLU A 216 -20.50 -3.06 15.38
C GLU A 216 -21.44 -2.65 14.24
N THR A 217 -22.67 -2.26 14.58
CA THR A 217 -23.70 -1.83 13.63
C THR A 217 -23.72 -0.30 13.45
N PHE A 218 -23.10 0.45 14.35
CA PHE A 218 -23.00 1.91 14.28
C PHE A 218 -21.59 2.36 14.69
N ILE A 219 -20.84 2.94 13.75
CA ILE A 219 -19.46 3.37 13.96
C ILE A 219 -19.34 4.83 13.52
N VAL A 220 -18.73 5.65 14.36
CA VAL A 220 -18.40 7.04 14.03
C VAL A 220 -16.89 7.22 14.19
N PHE A 221 -16.24 7.61 13.09
CA PHE A 221 -14.85 8.05 13.05
C PHE A 221 -14.82 9.57 13.09
N GLU A 222 -14.25 10.12 14.15
CA GLU A 222 -14.04 11.56 14.32
C GLU A 222 -12.60 11.90 13.91
N ILE A 223 -12.48 12.79 12.93
CA ILE A 223 -11.20 13.14 12.28
C ILE A 223 -11.00 14.66 12.18
N ASP A 224 -11.69 15.46 12.99
CA ASP A 224 -11.58 16.92 13.01
C ASP A 224 -10.16 17.38 13.35
N SER A 225 -9.48 16.64 14.23
CA SER A 225 -8.11 16.93 14.66
C SER A 225 -7.06 16.84 13.55
N ILE A 226 -7.35 16.11 12.47
CA ILE A 226 -6.43 15.92 11.34
C ILE A 226 -6.95 16.53 10.03
N LYS A 227 -8.12 17.19 10.02
CA LYS A 227 -8.75 17.66 8.77
C LYS A 227 -7.86 18.57 7.91
N ASP A 228 -6.98 19.33 8.55
CA ASP A 228 -6.05 20.26 7.89
C ASP A 228 -4.69 19.61 7.62
N ASP A 229 -4.46 18.37 8.05
CA ASP A 229 -3.23 17.62 7.79
C ASP A 229 -3.27 16.99 6.38
N PRO A 230 -2.40 17.44 5.45
CA PRO A 230 -2.46 17.06 4.05
C PRO A 230 -2.05 15.61 3.77
N LEU A 231 -1.54 14.89 4.77
CA LEU A 231 -1.13 13.49 4.65
C LEU A 231 -2.02 12.57 5.48
N LEU A 232 -2.24 12.91 6.76
CA LEU A 232 -2.99 12.07 7.68
C LEU A 232 -4.48 12.01 7.34
N PHE A 233 -5.10 13.12 6.93
CA PHE A 233 -6.52 13.10 6.59
C PHE A 233 -6.86 12.17 5.42
N PRO A 234 -6.19 12.27 4.25
CA PRO A 234 -6.42 11.34 3.15
C PRO A 234 -6.05 9.90 3.52
N LEU A 235 -5.00 9.70 4.33
CA LEU A 235 -4.57 8.39 4.79
C LEU A 235 -5.65 7.72 5.66
N VAL A 236 -6.10 8.40 6.71
CA VAL A 236 -7.15 7.90 7.60
C VAL A 236 -8.46 7.71 6.85
N THR A 237 -8.78 8.57 5.88
CA THR A 237 -9.95 8.39 5.01
C THR A 237 -9.84 7.12 4.17
N LEU A 238 -8.67 6.82 3.59
CA LEU A 238 -8.42 5.56 2.88
C LEU A 238 -8.58 4.35 3.80
N ILE A 239 -8.10 4.46 5.05
CA ILE A 239 -8.25 3.41 6.07
C ILE A 239 -9.73 3.14 6.35
N ILE A 240 -10.51 4.19 6.63
CA ILE A 240 -11.95 4.08 6.91
C ILE A 240 -12.71 3.51 5.72
N MET A 241 -12.35 3.90 4.49
CA MET A 241 -12.95 3.33 3.28
C MET A 241 -12.64 1.85 3.13
N ASP A 242 -11.41 1.40 3.36
CA ASP A 242 -11.05 -0.04 3.29
C ASP A 242 -11.83 -0.84 4.34
N VAL A 243 -11.98 -0.31 5.56
CA VAL A 243 -12.79 -0.90 6.63
C VAL A 243 -14.26 -1.06 6.19
N PHE A 244 -14.83 -0.02 5.60
CA PHE A 244 -16.19 -0.08 5.08
C PHE A 244 -16.35 -1.12 3.96
N LEU A 245 -15.40 -1.18 3.02
CA LEU A 245 -15.38 -2.17 1.94
C LEU A 245 -15.23 -3.61 2.46
N GLN A 246 -14.40 -3.84 3.46
CA GLN A 246 -14.29 -5.14 4.12
C GLN A 246 -15.63 -5.54 4.78
N LYS A 247 -16.29 -4.61 5.47
CA LYS A 247 -17.61 -4.84 6.07
C LYS A 247 -18.64 -5.21 5.00
N MET A 248 -18.63 -4.52 3.85
CA MET A 248 -19.46 -4.84 2.67
C MET A 248 -19.23 -6.27 2.15
N ARG A 249 -17.99 -6.75 2.13
CA ARG A 249 -17.65 -8.12 1.71
C ARG A 249 -18.14 -9.18 2.70
N ILE A 250 -18.03 -8.91 4.01
CA ILE A 250 -18.32 -9.89 5.07
C ILE A 250 -19.82 -9.99 5.38
N LYS A 251 -20.50 -8.87 5.65
CA LYS A 251 -21.89 -8.89 6.15
C LYS A 251 -22.90 -8.78 5.00
N LYS A 252 -24.05 -9.45 5.09
CA LYS A 252 -25.09 -9.46 4.04
C LYS A 252 -26.20 -8.39 4.18
N ASN A 253 -26.27 -7.72 5.33
CA ASN A 253 -27.26 -6.66 5.57
C ASN A 253 -26.94 -5.35 4.83
N ARG A 254 -27.89 -4.41 4.82
CA ARG A 254 -27.68 -3.08 4.25
C ARG A 254 -26.56 -2.35 5.00
N LYS A 255 -25.76 -1.57 4.28
CA LYS A 255 -24.67 -0.76 4.82
C LYS A 255 -24.72 0.63 4.20
N VAL A 256 -24.29 1.63 4.96
CA VAL A 256 -24.13 2.99 4.49
C VAL A 256 -22.83 3.58 5.04
N LEU A 257 -22.07 4.23 4.16
CA LEU A 257 -20.97 5.10 4.53
C LEU A 257 -21.47 6.54 4.43
N VAL A 258 -21.34 7.30 5.51
CA VAL A 258 -21.72 8.71 5.58
C VAL A 258 -20.46 9.53 5.79
N ILE A 259 -20.22 10.52 4.93
CA ILE A 259 -19.09 11.44 4.99
C ILE A 259 -19.68 12.85 5.00
N GLU A 260 -19.54 13.60 6.09
CA GLU A 260 -20.14 14.95 6.18
C GLU A 260 -19.41 16.00 5.31
N GLU A 261 -18.09 15.96 5.21
CA GLU A 261 -17.29 16.96 4.48
C GLU A 261 -16.57 16.33 3.27
N ALA A 262 -17.34 15.78 2.31
CA ALA A 262 -16.78 15.11 1.13
C ALA A 262 -16.16 16.06 0.07
N TRP A 263 -16.03 17.36 0.37
CA TRP A 263 -15.49 18.39 -0.52
C TRP A 263 -14.10 18.92 -0.11
N LEU A 264 -13.47 18.31 0.90
CA LEU A 264 -12.10 18.64 1.34
C LEU A 264 -11.04 17.90 0.51
#